data_AF-A0A9D2TYH1-F1
#
_entry.id   AF-A0A9D2TYH1-F1
#
_cell.length_a   1.000
_cell.length_b   1.000
_cell.length_c   1.000
_cell.angle_alpha   90.00
_cell.angle_beta   90.00
_cell.angle_gamma   90.00
#
_symmetry.space_group_name_H-M   'P 1'
#
loop_
_entity.id
_entity.type
_entity.pdbx_description
1 polymer ?
#
loop_
_entity_poly.entity_id
_entity_poly.type
_entity_poly.pdbx_seq_one_letter_code
_entity_poly.pdbx_strand_id
1 'polypeptide(L)'
;MLIRIFSSESHMSQSLESMIDDILEVAEDYEYQNINEVWYLVFLLWHMEEGYIRYDYDPIYEKARSHPLNHLDINYSSDITYKIGMNRKISIKEFMNILDIKEECAFLAG
;
A
#
# COMPACT_ATOMS: atom_id res chain seq x y z
N MET A 1 -16.22 7.04 7.42
CA MET A 1 -16.45 6.17 6.25
C MET A 1 -15.62 4.88 6.31
N LEU A 2 -14.30 4.93 6.03
CA LEU A 2 -13.47 3.71 5.91
C LEU A 2 -13.39 2.84 7.16
N ILE A 3 -13.22 3.44 8.34
CA ILE A 3 -13.17 2.66 9.58
C ILE A 3 -14.48 1.89 9.76
N ARG A 4 -15.65 2.46 9.44
CA ARG A 4 -16.93 1.73 9.51
C ARG A 4 -17.02 0.59 8.47
N ILE A 5 -16.57 0.83 7.24
CA ILE A 5 -16.53 -0.18 6.17
C ILE A 5 -15.60 -1.36 6.54
N PHE A 6 -14.48 -1.09 7.22
CA PHE A 6 -13.46 -2.09 7.55
C PHE A 6 -13.51 -2.62 9.00
N SER A 7 -14.30 -2.03 9.90
CA SER A 7 -14.42 -2.47 11.31
C SER A 7 -15.45 -3.58 11.52
N SER A 8 -16.19 -3.93 10.46
CA SER A 8 -17.12 -5.06 10.49
C SER A 8 -16.33 -6.33 10.15
N GLU A 9 -16.15 -7.19 11.15
CA GLU A 9 -15.38 -8.45 11.03
C GLU A 9 -15.96 -9.44 9.98
N SER A 10 -17.14 -9.15 9.39
CA SER A 10 -17.84 -10.04 8.45
C SER A 10 -17.52 -9.83 6.96
N HIS A 11 -16.76 -8.80 6.56
CA HIS A 11 -16.59 -8.46 5.14
C HIS A 11 -15.50 -9.23 4.38
N MET A 12 -14.61 -9.99 5.04
CA MET A 12 -13.57 -10.76 4.36
C MET A 12 -14.09 -11.99 3.57
N SER A 13 -15.39 -12.29 3.64
CA SER A 13 -16.05 -13.40 2.93
C SER A 13 -17.19 -12.97 1.99
N GLN A 14 -17.32 -11.68 1.69
CA GLN A 14 -18.40 -11.15 0.85
C GLN A 14 -17.94 -10.86 -0.59
N SER A 15 -18.90 -10.80 -1.53
CA SER A 15 -18.63 -10.46 -2.93
C SER A 15 -18.38 -8.97 -3.10
N LEU A 16 -17.77 -8.58 -4.23
CA LEU A 16 -17.51 -7.17 -4.57
C LEU A 16 -18.81 -6.36 -4.59
N GLU A 17 -19.90 -6.96 -5.08
CA GLU A 17 -21.22 -6.34 -5.13
C GLU A 17 -21.73 -5.98 -3.74
N SER A 18 -21.61 -6.90 -2.77
CA SER A 18 -22.01 -6.64 -1.37
C SER A 18 -21.20 -5.50 -0.76
N MET A 19 -19.89 -5.45 -1.03
CA MET A 19 -19.03 -4.36 -0.54
C MET A 19 -19.41 -3.00 -1.15
N ILE A 20 -19.83 -2.98 -2.42
CA ILE A 20 -20.29 -1.76 -3.08
C ILE A 20 -21.58 -1.26 -2.43
N ASP A 21 -22.52 -2.17 -2.12
CA ASP A 21 -23.76 -1.81 -1.45
C ASP A 21 -23.50 -1.19 -0.06
N ASP A 22 -22.60 -1.79 0.73
CA ASP A 22 -22.19 -1.25 2.04
C ASP A 22 -21.54 0.14 1.92
N ILE A 23 -20.70 0.35 0.90
CA ILE A 23 -20.06 1.64 0.63
C ILE A 23 -21.10 2.71 0.31
N LEU A 24 -22.13 2.36 -0.49
CA LEU A 24 -23.19 3.28 -0.87
C LEU A 24 -24.08 3.63 0.33
N GLU A 25 -24.49 2.65 1.13
CA GLU A 25 -25.26 2.88 2.37
C GLU A 25 -24.50 3.82 3.33
N VAL A 26 -23.21 3.55 3.54
CA VAL A 26 -22.36 4.41 4.38
C VAL A 26 -22.12 5.77 3.74
N ALA A 27 -22.18 5.92 2.42
CA ALA A 27 -22.02 7.21 1.76
C ALA A 27 -23.29 8.08 1.90
N GLU A 28 -24.48 7.47 1.84
CA GLU A 28 -25.76 8.14 2.08
C GLU A 28 -25.84 8.73 3.50
N ASP A 29 -25.32 8.01 4.51
CA ASP A 29 -25.18 8.46 5.89
C ASP A 29 -24.41 9.80 6.04
N TYR A 30 -23.59 10.16 5.05
CA TYR A 30 -22.76 11.38 5.01
C TYR A 30 -23.21 12.34 3.90
N GLU A 31 -24.45 12.22 3.43
CA GLU A 31 -25.08 13.07 2.41
C GLU A 31 -24.42 13.03 1.01
N TYR A 32 -23.60 12.00 0.72
CA TYR A 32 -23.11 11.78 -0.64
C TYR A 32 -24.20 11.12 -1.50
N GLN A 33 -24.82 11.90 -2.39
CA GLN A 33 -25.87 11.40 -3.30
C GLN A 33 -25.37 11.09 -4.72
N ASN A 34 -24.12 11.45 -5.04
CA ASN A 34 -23.54 11.26 -6.35
C ASN A 34 -22.59 10.06 -6.35
N ILE A 35 -23.01 8.97 -7.00
CA ILE A 35 -22.22 7.73 -7.10
C ILE A 35 -20.82 7.94 -7.69
N ASN A 36 -20.63 8.96 -8.53
CA ASN A 36 -19.31 9.28 -9.08
C ASN A 36 -18.37 9.89 -8.03
N GLU A 37 -18.90 10.67 -7.08
CA GLU A 37 -18.12 11.24 -5.98
C GLU A 37 -17.74 10.16 -4.97
N VAL A 38 -18.67 9.24 -4.69
CA VAL A 38 -18.42 8.06 -3.86
C VAL A 38 -17.35 7.18 -4.51
N TRP A 39 -17.47 6.90 -5.81
CA TRP A 39 -16.46 6.14 -6.55
C TRP A 39 -15.10 6.84 -6.56
N TYR A 40 -15.06 8.15 -6.79
CA TYR A 40 -13.82 8.92 -6.76
C TYR A 40 -13.13 8.83 -5.38
N LEU A 41 -13.91 8.95 -4.30
CA LEU A 41 -13.37 8.82 -2.94
C LEU A 41 -12.90 7.39 -2.65
N VAL A 42 -13.66 6.36 -3.01
CA VAL A 42 -13.23 4.95 -2.92
C VAL A 42 -11.95 4.72 -3.71
N PHE A 43 -11.85 5.28 -4.92
CA PHE A 43 -10.67 5.20 -5.75
C PHE A 43 -9.47 5.87 -5.08
N LEU A 44 -9.61 7.09 -4.55
CA LEU A 44 -8.55 7.77 -3.81
C LEU A 44 -8.10 6.96 -2.59
N LEU A 45 -9.03 6.33 -1.89
CA LEU A 45 -8.77 5.53 -0.69
C LEU A 45 -8.11 4.19 -1.01
N TRP A 46 -8.51 3.56 -2.12
CA TRP A 46 -7.87 2.36 -2.68
C TRP A 46 -6.44 2.66 -3.14
N HIS A 47 -6.20 3.88 -3.61
CA HIS A 47 -4.90 4.39 -4.03
C HIS A 47 -4.21 5.20 -2.91
N MET A 48 -4.68 5.10 -1.66
CA MET A 48 -4.04 5.77 -0.55
C MET A 48 -2.84 4.92 -0.11
N GLU A 49 -1.67 5.28 -0.63
CA GLU A 49 -0.42 4.52 -0.50
C GLU A 49 0.32 4.75 0.81
N GLU A 50 -0.39 4.81 1.94
CA GLU A 50 0.32 5.00 3.21
C GLU A 50 1.24 3.80 3.48
N GLY A 51 2.55 4.03 3.29
CA GLY A 51 3.59 3.05 3.59
C GLY A 51 3.79 1.95 2.54
N TYR A 52 3.46 2.17 1.25
CA TYR A 52 3.85 1.20 0.22
C TYR A 52 5.37 1.04 0.16
N ILE A 53 5.84 -0.14 0.53
CA ILE A 53 7.24 -0.55 0.46
C ILE A 53 7.29 -1.94 -0.17
N ARG A 54 8.09 -2.10 -1.22
CA ARG A 54 8.36 -3.40 -1.85
C ARG A 54 9.85 -3.64 -1.93
N TYR A 55 10.31 -4.79 -1.46
CA TYR A 55 11.65 -5.26 -1.73
C TYR A 55 11.71 -5.96 -3.09
N ASP A 56 12.73 -5.64 -3.90
CA ASP A 56 12.96 -6.27 -5.19
C ASP A 56 14.43 -6.70 -5.38
N TYR A 57 14.59 -7.86 -6.02
CA TYR A 57 15.86 -8.38 -6.52
C TYR A 57 15.74 -8.48 -8.04
N ASP A 58 16.30 -7.49 -8.74
CA ASP A 58 16.02 -7.25 -10.15
C ASP A 58 17.29 -7.31 -11.02
N PRO A 59 17.75 -8.53 -11.37
CA PRO A 59 18.91 -8.71 -12.23
C PRO A 59 18.63 -8.35 -13.70
N ILE A 60 17.36 -8.21 -14.09
CA ILE A 60 16.98 -7.95 -15.48
C ILE A 60 17.13 -6.45 -15.78
N TYR A 61 16.75 -5.59 -14.85
CA TYR A 61 16.78 -4.14 -15.03
C TYR A 61 17.88 -3.42 -14.22
N GLU A 62 18.84 -4.16 -13.64
CA GLU A 62 19.97 -3.57 -12.93
C GLU A 62 20.70 -2.51 -13.79
N LYS A 63 20.84 -1.31 -13.22
CA LYS A 63 21.54 -0.17 -13.83
C LYS A 63 22.42 0.52 -12.80
N ALA A 64 23.43 -0.18 -12.30
CA ALA A 64 24.42 0.34 -11.35
C ALA A 64 23.74 1.14 -10.21
N ARG A 65 24.01 2.45 -10.12
CA ARG A 65 23.43 3.32 -9.07
C ARG A 65 22.01 3.82 -9.36
N SER A 66 21.54 3.80 -10.61
CA SER A 66 20.19 4.29 -10.95
C SER A 66 19.11 3.23 -10.78
N HIS A 67 19.47 1.95 -10.79
CA HIS A 67 18.60 0.82 -10.43
C HIS A 67 19.44 -0.30 -9.81
N PRO A 68 19.70 -0.25 -8.49
CA PRO A 68 20.55 -1.24 -7.81
C PRO A 68 19.92 -2.64 -7.86
N LEU A 69 20.75 -3.69 -7.96
CA LEU A 69 20.31 -5.09 -8.01
C LEU A 69 19.36 -5.47 -6.87
N ASN A 70 19.62 -4.97 -5.66
CA ASN A 70 18.76 -5.10 -4.49
C ASN A 70 18.27 -3.71 -4.11
N HIS A 71 16.95 -3.50 -4.06
CA HIS A 71 16.40 -2.21 -3.69
C HIS A 71 15.03 -2.33 -3.03
N LEU A 72 14.66 -1.27 -2.33
CA LEU A 72 13.29 -1.02 -1.88
C LEU A 72 12.65 0.00 -2.82
N ASP A 73 11.48 -0.34 -3.38
CA ASP A 73 10.57 0.61 -4.02
C ASP A 73 9.68 1.23 -2.96
N ILE A 74 9.69 2.55 -2.89
CA ILE A 74 8.88 3.34 -1.95
C ILE A 74 7.89 4.18 -2.74
N ASN A 75 6.63 4.16 -2.31
CA ASN A 75 5.47 4.69 -3.02
C ASN A 75 5.25 3.98 -4.37
N TYR A 76 4.01 3.57 -4.59
CA TYR A 76 3.58 2.90 -5.82
C TYR A 76 3.36 3.92 -6.96
N SER A 77 2.91 5.13 -6.67
CA SER A 77 2.61 6.16 -7.67
C SER A 77 3.88 6.72 -8.31
N SER A 78 3.90 6.74 -9.65
CA SER A 78 5.08 7.14 -10.45
C SER A 78 5.57 8.55 -10.18
N ASP A 79 4.68 9.46 -9.78
CA ASP A 79 5.02 10.87 -9.57
C ASP A 79 5.80 11.10 -8.26
N ILE A 80 5.72 10.13 -7.34
CA ILE A 80 6.32 10.21 -6.01
C ILE A 80 7.15 8.96 -5.66
N THR A 81 7.32 8.02 -6.59
CA THR A 81 8.10 6.80 -6.38
C THR A 81 9.58 7.11 -6.29
N TYR A 82 10.26 6.45 -5.36
CA TYR A 82 11.72 6.50 -5.25
C TYR A 82 12.26 5.17 -4.75
N LYS A 83 13.57 4.98 -4.88
CA LYS A 83 14.24 3.71 -4.56
C LYS A 83 15.33 3.91 -3.52
N ILE A 84 15.46 2.94 -2.60
CA ILE A 84 16.59 2.83 -1.67
C ILE A 84 17.39 1.58 -2.04
N GLY A 85 18.62 1.77 -2.51
CA GLY A 85 19.53 0.68 -2.86
C GLY A 85 20.09 -0.05 -1.65
N MET A 86 20.33 -1.35 -1.78
CA MET A 86 20.91 -2.20 -0.74
C MET A 86 22.13 -2.95 -1.28
N ASN A 87 23.18 -3.05 -0.45
CA ASN A 87 24.42 -3.74 -0.83
C ASN A 87 24.31 -5.27 -0.82
N ARG A 88 23.19 -5.81 -0.33
CA ARG A 88 22.95 -7.25 -0.20
C ARG A 88 21.49 -7.61 -0.36
N LYS A 89 21.25 -8.89 -0.65
CA LYS A 89 19.93 -9.50 -0.54
C LYS A 89 19.47 -9.53 0.92
N ILE A 90 18.18 -9.31 1.14
CA ILE A 90 17.54 -9.53 2.44
C ILE A 90 16.58 -10.72 2.37
N SER A 91 16.42 -11.41 3.49
CA SER A 91 15.42 -12.45 3.65
C SER A 91 14.03 -11.85 3.87
N ILE A 92 12.99 -12.66 3.64
CA ILE A 92 11.60 -12.28 3.95
C ILE A 92 11.48 -11.87 5.42
N LYS A 93 12.13 -12.58 6.34
CA LYS A 93 12.11 -12.26 7.77
C LYS A 93 12.73 -10.90 8.07
N GLU A 94 13.88 -10.60 7.47
CA GLU A 94 14.50 -9.27 7.62
C GLU A 94 13.60 -8.16 7.05
N PHE A 95 12.96 -8.40 5.90
CA PHE A 95 12.01 -7.44 5.33
C PHE A 95 10.78 -7.22 6.23
N MET A 96 10.21 -8.30 6.79
CA MET A 96 9.11 -8.19 7.75
C MET A 96 9.51 -7.39 8.99
N ASN A 97 10.72 -7.62 9.52
CA ASN A 97 11.22 -6.87 10.68
C ASN A 97 11.37 -5.37 10.39
N ILE A 98 11.73 -4.98 9.16
CA ILE A 98 11.79 -3.56 8.75
C ILE A 98 10.41 -2.89 8.86
N LEU A 99 9.33 -3.65 8.63
CA LEU A 99 7.96 -3.16 8.65
C LEU A 99 7.28 -3.31 10.02
N ASP A 100 7.89 -4.03 10.96
CA ASP A 100 7.31 -4.28 12.28
C ASP A 100 7.64 -3.13 13.24
N ILE A 101 6.60 -2.38 13.64
CA ILE A 101 6.69 -1.25 14.56
C ILE A 101 7.07 -1.64 16.00
N LYS A 102 7.13 -2.94 16.31
CA LYS A 102 7.54 -3.47 17.63
C LYS A 102 8.99 -3.96 17.66
N GLU A 103 9.61 -4.13 16.49
CA GLU A 103 11.00 -4.59 16.36
C GLU A 103 11.98 -3.40 16.34
N GLU A 104 13.27 -3.69 16.48
CA GLU A 104 14.32 -2.68 16.33
C GLU A 104 14.35 -2.11 14.91
N CYS A 105 14.50 -0.78 14.79
CA CYS A 105 14.54 -0.12 13.49
C CYS A 105 15.80 -0.51 12.69
N ALA A 106 15.62 -0.70 11.38
CA ALA A 106 16.74 -0.82 10.46
C ALA A 106 17.36 0.55 10.16
N PHE A 107 18.69 0.61 10.13
CA PHE A 107 19.44 1.82 9.81
C PHE A 107 20.03 1.76 8.40
N LEU A 108 20.01 2.89 7.71
CA LEU A 108 20.75 3.07 6.47
C LEU A 108 22.22 3.34 6.81
N ALA A 109 23.13 2.57 6.21
CA ALA A 109 24.57 2.80 6.29
C ALA A 109 25.07 3.30 4.93
N GLY A 110 25.74 4.45 4.93
CA GLY A 110 26.32 5.09 3.74
C GLY A 110 27.71 4.60 3.39
#